data_AF-A0A2M8P5L3-F1
#
_entry.id   AF-A0A2M8P5L3-F1
#
_cell.length_a   1.000
_cell.length_b   1.000
_cell.length_c   1.000
_cell.angle_alpha   90.00
_cell.angle_beta   90.00
_cell.angle_gamma   90.00
#
_symmetry.space_group_name_H-M   'P 1'
#
loop_
_entity.id
_entity.type
_entity.pdbx_description
1 polymer ?
#
loop_
_entity_poly.entity_id
_entity_poly.type
_entity_poly.pdbx_seq_one_letter_code
_entity_poly.pdbx_strand_id
1 'polypeptide(L)'
;VNQYGFIESPYRKVVDGKVTDEVVYMSAMEEARYTIAQANAELDKNGKFVSDLVSCRKAGENLMATPDTIEYIDVSPKQIVSVAASLIPFLENDDANRALMGS
;
A
#
# COMPACT_ATOMS: atom_id res chain seq x y z
N VAL A 1 -10.16 9.87 -9.15
CA VAL A 1 -9.77 10.45 -10.44
C VAL A 1 -9.55 11.93 -10.22
N ASN A 2 -8.37 12.45 -10.54
CA ASN A 2 -8.07 13.87 -10.33
C ASN A 2 -8.62 14.76 -11.45
N GLN A 3 -8.42 16.07 -11.32
CA GLN A 3 -8.90 17.08 -12.27
C GLN A 3 -8.38 16.89 -13.71
N TYR A 4 -7.30 16.11 -13.89
CA TYR A 4 -6.68 15.83 -15.18
C TYR A 4 -7.07 14.45 -15.75
N GLY A 5 -7.94 13.70 -15.06
CA GLY A 5 -8.39 12.38 -15.51
C GLY A 5 -7.49 11.23 -15.10
N PHE A 6 -6.44 11.45 -14.30
CA PHE A 6 -5.58 10.36 -13.81
C PHE A 6 -6.21 9.67 -12.59
N ILE A 7 -6.01 8.36 -12.52
CA ILE A 7 -6.36 7.57 -11.34
C ILE A 7 -5.31 7.85 -10.26
N GLU A 8 -5.79 8.09 -9.04
CA GLU A 8 -4.96 8.30 -7.87
C GLU A 8 -5.35 7.30 -6.80
N SER A 9 -4.36 6.89 -6.03
CA SER A 9 -4.50 5.98 -4.90
C SER A 9 -4.10 6.69 -3.62
N PRO A 10 -4.77 6.43 -2.49
CA PRO A 10 -4.42 7.03 -1.21
C PRO A 10 -3.25 6.30 -0.55
N TYR A 11 -2.40 7.04 0.14
CA TYR A 11 -1.25 6.53 0.91
C TYR A 11 -1.13 7.29 2.22
N ARG A 12 -0.66 6.63 3.28
CA ARG A 12 -0.28 7.32 4.52
C ARG A 12 1.18 7.73 4.46
N LYS A 13 1.48 8.94 4.91
CA LYS A 13 2.84 9.47 4.93
C LYS A 13 3.64 8.89 6.09
N VAL A 14 4.91 8.59 5.85
CA VAL A 14 5.87 8.17 6.85
C VAL A 14 6.86 9.31 7.08
N VAL A 15 7.07 9.68 8.33
CA VAL A 15 8.01 10.72 8.75
C VAL A 15 8.89 10.16 9.85
N ASP A 16 10.21 10.18 9.66
CA ASP A 16 11.19 9.65 10.62
C ASP A 16 10.90 8.21 11.07
N GLY A 17 10.52 7.35 10.11
CA GLY A 17 10.18 5.94 10.35
C GLY A 17 8.86 5.71 11.10
N LYS A 18 8.04 6.76 11.27
CA LYS A 18 6.72 6.70 11.90
C LYS A 18 5.62 6.96 10.88
N VAL A 19 4.65 6.05 10.81
CA VAL A 19 3.43 6.21 10.03
C VAL A 19 2.54 7.27 10.67
N THR A 20 2.06 8.21 9.85
CA THR A 20 1.16 9.29 10.25
C THR A 20 -0.27 9.03 9.75
N ASP A 21 -1.22 9.80 10.26
CA ASP A 21 -2.61 9.79 9.78
C ASP A 21 -2.81 10.70 8.54
N GLU A 22 -1.75 11.35 8.05
CA GLU A 22 -1.80 12.19 6.85
C GLU A 22 -1.95 11.29 5.61
N VAL A 23 -3.11 11.37 4.95
CA VAL A 23 -3.39 10.67 3.70
C VAL A 23 -3.08 11.57 2.50
N VAL A 24 -2.23 11.08 1.60
CA VAL A 24 -1.85 11.74 0.35
C VAL A 24 -2.31 10.89 -0.82
N TYR A 25 -3.00 11.52 -1.77
CA TYR A 25 -3.39 10.88 -3.03
C TYR A 25 -2.27 11.07 -4.04
N MET A 26 -1.84 9.98 -4.66
CA MET A 26 -0.77 9.99 -5.66
C MET A 26 -1.22 9.27 -6.92
N SER A 27 -0.85 9.84 -8.06
CA SER A 27 -0.90 9.13 -9.35
C SER A 27 0.24 8.12 -9.45
N ALA A 28 0.13 7.17 -10.40
CA ALA A 28 1.19 6.17 -10.62
C ALA A 28 2.57 6.77 -10.92
N MET A 29 2.61 7.93 -11.60
CA MET A 29 3.87 8.65 -11.88
C MET A 29 4.49 9.24 -10.61
N GLU A 30 3.67 9.72 -9.68
CA GLU A 30 4.13 10.28 -8.43
C GLU A 30 4.60 9.18 -7.48
N GLU A 31 3.79 8.11 -7.34
CA GLU A 31 4.11 6.91 -6.54
C GLU A 31 5.46 6.31 -6.92
N ALA A 32 5.79 6.23 -8.22
CA ALA A 32 7.02 5.58 -8.69
C ALA A 32 8.31 6.19 -8.12
N ARG A 33 8.27 7.44 -7.62
CA ARG A 33 9.42 8.13 -7.04
C ARG A 33 9.72 7.71 -5.60
N TYR A 34 8.73 7.18 -4.91
CA TYR A 34 8.78 6.92 -3.47
C TYR A 34 8.90 5.44 -3.14
N THR A 35 9.45 5.15 -1.97
CA THR A 35 9.45 3.82 -1.37
C THR A 35 8.17 3.64 -0.57
N ILE A 36 7.32 2.69 -0.97
CA ILE A 36 6.00 2.46 -0.36
C ILE A 36 5.96 1.10 0.34
N ALA A 37 5.73 1.12 1.65
CA ALA A 37 5.53 -0.09 2.44
C ALA A 37 4.15 -0.71 2.21
N GLN A 38 4.06 -2.03 2.36
CA GLN A 38 2.79 -2.76 2.30
C GLN A 38 1.91 -2.48 3.52
N ALA A 39 0.59 -2.51 3.34
CA ALA A 39 -0.38 -2.21 4.40
C ALA A 39 -0.35 -3.19 5.60
N ASN A 40 0.20 -4.40 5.41
CA ASN A 40 0.32 -5.43 6.43
C ASN A 40 1.61 -5.33 7.25
N ALA A 41 2.46 -4.32 7.02
CA ALA A 41 3.66 -4.10 7.82
C ALA A 41 3.28 -3.90 9.30
N GLU A 42 3.97 -4.62 10.19
CA GLU A 42 3.68 -4.57 11.63
C GLU A 42 4.19 -3.25 12.23
N LEU A 43 3.30 -2.57 12.97
CA LEU A 43 3.57 -1.28 13.61
C LEU A 43 3.41 -1.39 15.13
N ASP A 44 4.23 -0.65 15.87
CA ASP A 44 4.09 -0.47 17.31
C ASP A 44 2.94 0.48 17.68
N LYS A 45 2.69 0.65 18.98
CA LYS A 45 1.64 1.56 19.49
C LYS A 45 1.87 3.04 19.13
N ASN A 46 3.08 3.40 18.73
CA ASN A 46 3.46 4.75 18.34
C ASN A 46 3.46 4.94 16.82
N GLY A 47 3.10 3.91 16.04
CA GLY A 47 3.09 3.93 14.58
C GLY A 47 4.47 3.71 13.94
N LYS A 48 5.46 3.23 14.67
CA LYS A 48 6.78 2.87 14.12
C LYS A 48 6.78 1.44 13.62
N PHE A 49 7.54 1.16 12.57
CA PHE A 49 7.77 -0.20 12.10
C PHE A 49 8.49 -1.03 13.18
N VAL A 50 7.98 -2.24 13.44
CA VAL A 50 8.56 -3.18 14.42
C VAL A 50 9.79 -3.88 13.84
N SER A 51 9.79 -4.16 12.54
CA SER A 51 10.89 -4.83 11.84
C SER A 51 11.92 -3.84 11.31
N ASP A 52 13.20 -4.22 11.36
CA ASP A 52 14.31 -3.46 10.78
C ASP A 52 14.32 -3.49 9.24
N LEU A 53 13.67 -4.49 8.65
CA LEU A 53 13.47 -4.60 7.20
C LEU A 53 11.99 -4.84 6.90
N VAL A 54 11.42 -4.00 6.06
CA VAL A 54 10.00 -3.99 5.71
C VAL A 54 9.84 -4.25 4.21
N SER A 55 8.88 -5.10 3.85
CA SER A 55 8.55 -5.33 2.44
C SER A 55 7.91 -4.08 1.85
N CYS A 56 8.53 -3.57 0.79
CA CYS A 56 8.15 -2.34 0.13
C CYS A 56 8.13 -2.53 -1.39
N ARG A 57 7.57 -1.54 -2.08
CA ARG A 57 7.70 -1.38 -3.52
C ARG A 57 8.25 0.00 -3.89
N LYS A 58 8.98 0.06 -5.00
CA LYS A 58 9.43 1.31 -5.61
C LYS A 58 9.47 1.13 -7.12
N ALA A 59 8.86 2.06 -7.86
CA ALA A 59 8.77 2.01 -9.32
C ALA A 59 8.29 0.66 -9.91
N GLY A 60 7.41 -0.05 -9.20
CA GLY A 60 6.87 -1.35 -9.62
C GLY A 60 7.71 -2.57 -9.22
N GLU A 61 8.89 -2.38 -8.63
CA GLU A 61 9.72 -3.47 -8.12
C GLU A 61 9.51 -3.67 -6.62
N ASN A 62 9.51 -4.94 -6.18
CA ASN A 62 9.45 -5.29 -4.76
C ASN A 62 10.86 -5.33 -4.17
N LEU A 63 11.04 -4.72 -3.00
CA LEU A 63 12.31 -4.67 -2.28
C LEU A 63 12.09 -4.76 -0.77
N MET A 64 13.16 -5.03 -0.04
CA MET A 64 13.22 -4.85 1.40
C MET A 64 13.88 -3.51 1.70
N ALA A 65 13.24 -2.68 2.50
CA ALA A 65 13.72 -1.34 2.85
C ALA A 65 13.77 -1.18 4.37
N THR A 66 14.71 -0.37 4.85
CA THR A 66 14.78 0.00 6.27
C THR A 66 13.79 1.12 6.57
N PRO A 67 13.18 1.17 7.77
CA PRO A 67 12.15 2.15 8.13
C PRO A 67 12.46 3.63 7.84
N ASP A 68 13.73 4.03 7.87
CA ASP A 68 14.22 5.38 7.59
C ASP A 68 14.14 5.75 6.09
N THR A 69 14.10 4.77 5.20
CA THR A 69 14.01 4.97 3.75
C THR A 69 12.59 4.87 3.21
N ILE A 70 11.62 4.54 4.07
CA ILE A 70 10.21 4.41 3.71
C ILE A 70 9.55 5.78 3.80
N GLU A 71 8.89 6.18 2.71
CA GLU A 71 8.29 7.52 2.58
C GLU A 71 6.76 7.46 2.71
N TYR A 72 6.16 6.33 2.31
CA TYR A 72 4.72 6.10 2.35
C TYR A 72 4.37 4.65 2.71
N ILE A 73 3.14 4.41 3.13
CA ILE A 73 2.57 3.07 3.33
C ILE A 73 1.15 3.02 2.76
N ASP A 74 0.76 1.88 2.20
CA ASP A 74 -0.61 1.63 1.76
C ASP A 74 -1.62 1.88 2.90
N VAL A 75 -2.81 2.37 2.54
CA VAL A 75 -3.89 2.61 3.51
C VAL A 75 -4.54 1.29 3.93
N SER A 76 -4.68 0.35 2.98
CA SER A 76 -5.37 -0.91 3.22
C SER A 76 -4.87 -2.02 2.30
N PRO A 77 -4.82 -3.28 2.76
CA PRO A 77 -4.58 -4.43 1.88
C PRO A 77 -5.65 -4.57 0.78
N LYS A 78 -6.84 -4.01 1.00
CA LYS A 78 -7.95 -4.02 0.03
C LYS A 78 -7.80 -2.98 -1.09
N GLN A 79 -6.78 -2.13 -1.04
CA GLN A 79 -6.55 -1.06 -2.03
C GLN A 79 -6.27 -1.60 -3.44
N ILE A 80 -5.82 -2.85 -3.54
CA ILE A 80 -5.46 -3.51 -4.81
C ILE A 80 -6.68 -4.24 -5.43
N VAL A 81 -7.76 -4.46 -4.67
CA VAL A 81 -8.92 -5.23 -5.12
C VAL A 81 -10.14 -4.34 -5.40
N SER A 82 -10.94 -4.73 -6.38
CA SER A 82 -12.20 -4.06 -6.69
C SER A 82 -13.22 -4.21 -5.55
N VAL A 83 -14.26 -3.38 -5.54
CA VAL A 83 -15.32 -3.45 -4.53
C VAL A 83 -15.96 -4.84 -4.49
N ALA A 84 -16.25 -5.45 -5.65
CA ALA A 84 -16.85 -6.77 -5.72
C ALA A 84 -15.91 -7.88 -5.18
N ALA A 85 -14.63 -7.85 -5.57
CA ALA A 85 -13.65 -8.81 -5.07
C ALA A 85 -13.40 -8.64 -3.56
N SER A 86 -13.49 -7.42 -3.02
CA SER A 86 -13.29 -7.13 -1.60
C SER A 86 -14.34 -7.72 -0.65
N LEU A 87 -15.47 -8.20 -1.21
CA LEU A 87 -16.58 -8.85 -0.50
C LEU A 87 -16.46 -10.38 -0.47
N ILE A 88 -15.51 -10.96 -1.22
CA ILE A 88 -15.25 -12.40 -1.22
C ILE A 88 -14.48 -12.76 0.06
N PRO A 89 -15.06 -13.54 0.99
CA PRO A 89 -14.36 -13.97 2.19
C PRO A 89 -13.23 -14.94 1.82
N PHE A 90 -12.08 -14.82 2.49
CA PHE A 90 -10.89 -15.66 2.28
C PHE A 90 -10.29 -15.60 0.87
N LEU A 91 -10.43 -14.46 0.18
CA LEU A 91 -9.90 -14.24 -1.17
C LEU A 91 -8.40 -14.58 -1.30
N GLU A 92 -7.63 -14.37 -0.24
CA GLU A 92 -6.21 -14.71 -0.16
C GLU A 92 -5.91 -16.21 -0.32
N ASN A 93 -6.93 -17.07 -0.20
CA ASN A 93 -6.84 -18.52 -0.36
C ASN A 93 -7.49 -19.03 -1.67
N ASP A 94 -8.14 -18.16 -2.45
CA ASP A 94 -8.78 -18.57 -3.71
C ASP A 94 -7.86 -18.31 -4.92
N ASP A 95 -7.99 -19.12 -5.96
CA ASP A 95 -7.21 -18.96 -7.19
C ASP A 95 -7.65 -17.68 -7.93
N ALA A 96 -6.69 -16.95 -8.51
CA ALA A 96 -6.97 -15.70 -9.20
C ALA A 96 -8.01 -15.85 -10.34
N ASN A 97 -8.07 -17.01 -11.00
CA ASN A 97 -9.07 -17.28 -12.05
C ASN A 97 -10.48 -17.49 -11.48
N ARG A 98 -10.61 -18.03 -10.26
CA ARG A 98 -11.89 -18.18 -9.57
C ARG A 98 -12.41 -16.86 -9.03
N ALA A 99 -11.51 -16.03 -8.47
CA ALA A 99 -11.85 -14.67 -8.05
C ALA A 99 -12.36 -13.81 -9.22
N LEU A 100 -11.76 -13.94 -10.41
CA LEU A 100 -12.17 -13.20 -11.61
C LEU A 100 -13.55 -13.61 -12.14
N MET A 101 -13.93 -14.89 -12.03
CA MET A 101 -15.23 -15.38 -12.53
C MET A 101 -16.38 -15.21 -11.53
N GLY A 102 -16.09 -14.91 -10.26
CA GLY A 102 -17.09 -14.68 -9.21
C GLY A 102 -17.30 -13.23 -8.79
N SER A 103 -16.54 -12.29 -9.37
CA SER A 103 -16.61 -10.85 -9.05
C SER A 103 -17.46 -10.03 -10.01
#